data_AF-A0A3D5AN71-F1
#
_entry.id   AF-A0A3D5AN71-F1
#
_cell.length_a   1.000
_cell.length_b   1.000
_cell.length_c   1.000
_cell.angle_alpha   90.00
_cell.angle_beta   90.00
_cell.angle_gamma   90.00
#
_symmetry.space_group_name_H-M   'P 1'
#
loop_
_entity.id
_entity.type
_entity.pdbx_description
1 polymer ?
#
loop_
_entity_poly.entity_id
_entity_poly.type
_entity_poly.pdbx_seq_one_letter_code
_entity_poly.pdbx_strand_id
1 'polypeptide(L)'
;MTSEDHGMFGVGGTGDTSGFGGLVPRPGTVLDAQRPYGGDFDEVVDALEEAYPQLRDALERVVVDRGELTLHIVPAKIAEVCQT
;
A
#
# COMPACT_ATOMS: atom_id res chain seq x y z
N MET A 1 39.63 6.96 -30.37
CA MET A 1 38.66 8.01 -30.72
C MET A 1 37.29 7.43 -30.44
N THR A 2 36.77 7.68 -29.25
CA THR A 2 35.40 7.31 -28.84
C THR A 2 34.45 8.32 -29.48
N SER A 3 33.59 7.88 -30.40
CA SER A 3 32.51 8.72 -30.91
C SER A 3 31.46 8.89 -29.82
N GLU A 4 31.19 10.13 -29.44
CA GLU A 4 30.02 10.48 -28.63
C GLU A 4 28.78 10.43 -29.54
N ASP A 5 27.81 9.59 -29.16
CA ASP A 5 26.50 9.51 -29.80
C ASP A 5 25.69 10.77 -29.48
N HIS A 6 25.80 11.80 -30.33
CA HIS A 6 24.97 13.00 -30.25
C HIS A 6 23.65 12.75 -31.01
N GLY A 7 22.54 12.56 -30.29
CA GLY A 7 21.20 12.53 -30.87
C GLY A 7 20.85 13.84 -31.60
N MET A 8 19.92 13.77 -32.57
CA MET A 8 19.58 14.82 -33.55
C MET A 8 19.20 16.21 -32.98
N PHE A 9 19.06 16.37 -31.66
CA PHE A 9 18.68 17.63 -31.00
C PHE A 9 19.77 18.22 -30.08
N GLY A 10 20.98 17.64 -30.04
CA GLY A 10 22.11 18.23 -29.32
C GLY A 10 21.93 18.35 -27.79
N VAL A 11 20.99 17.62 -27.20
CA VAL A 11 20.72 17.67 -25.76
C VAL A 11 21.76 16.88 -24.98
N GLY A 12 22.72 17.58 -24.38
CA GLY A 12 23.61 17.02 -23.35
C GLY A 12 22.92 17.04 -21.99
N GLY A 13 22.18 15.99 -21.64
CA GLY A 13 21.48 15.87 -20.37
C GLY A 13 20.47 14.72 -20.33
N THR A 14 19.69 14.60 -19.24
CA THR A 14 18.75 13.50 -18.96
C THR A 14 17.55 13.39 -19.92
N GLY A 15 17.31 14.39 -20.77
CA GLY A 15 16.17 14.38 -21.72
C GLY A 15 14.79 14.51 -21.06
N ASP A 16 14.72 14.81 -19.76
CA ASP A 16 13.45 15.02 -19.06
C ASP A 16 12.87 16.41 -19.34
N THR A 17 11.83 16.48 -20.17
CA THR A 17 11.12 17.72 -20.52
C THR A 17 10.05 18.11 -19.50
N SER A 18 9.78 17.25 -18.51
CA SER A 18 8.75 17.51 -17.49
C SER A 18 9.25 18.42 -16.37
N GLY A 19 10.57 18.56 -16.21
CA GLY A 19 11.20 19.29 -15.12
C GLY A 19 11.18 18.55 -13.77
N PHE A 20 10.70 17.29 -13.76
CA PHE A 20 10.53 16.47 -12.58
C PHE A 20 11.62 15.40 -12.42
N GLY A 21 12.83 15.63 -12.92
CA GLY A 21 13.94 14.66 -13.05
C GLY A 21 14.27 13.85 -11.78
N GLY A 22 13.44 12.87 -11.45
CA GLY A 22 13.51 12.05 -10.23
C GLY A 22 12.57 12.45 -9.07
N LEU A 23 11.64 13.39 -9.24
CA LEU A 23 10.63 13.73 -8.23
C LEU A 23 9.58 12.63 -8.14
N VAL A 24 9.84 11.65 -7.28
CA VAL A 24 8.85 10.68 -6.81
C VAL A 24 8.11 11.30 -5.63
N PRO A 25 6.78 11.52 -5.70
CA PRO A 25 6.01 11.93 -4.53
C PRO A 25 6.26 10.94 -3.40
N ARG A 26 6.59 11.44 -2.21
CA ARG A 26 6.68 10.56 -1.05
C ARG A 26 5.29 9.99 -0.78
N PRO A 27 5.14 8.66 -0.62
CA PRO A 27 3.86 8.12 -0.20
C PRO A 27 3.48 8.77 1.14
N GLY A 28 2.21 9.16 1.26
CA GLY A 28 1.69 9.69 2.52
C GLY A 28 1.83 8.65 3.62
N THR A 29 2.04 9.11 4.86
CA THR A 29 2.02 8.21 6.02
C THR A 29 0.59 7.75 6.25
N VAL A 30 0.32 6.47 6.01
CA VAL A 30 -0.93 5.83 6.40
C VAL A 30 -0.79 5.39 7.86
N LEU A 31 -1.63 5.94 8.72
CA LEU A 31 -1.65 5.62 10.16
C LEU A 31 -2.48 4.35 10.41
N ASP A 32 -2.06 3.57 11.40
CA ASP A 32 -2.84 2.47 11.91
C ASP A 32 -4.17 2.98 12.48
N ALA A 33 -5.27 2.35 12.07
CA ALA A 33 -6.58 2.61 12.64
C ALA A 33 -6.70 1.93 14.00
N GLN A 34 -7.34 2.60 14.95
CA GLN A 34 -7.71 2.02 16.24
C GLN A 34 -9.22 1.78 16.27
N ARG A 35 -9.63 0.71 16.95
CA ARG A 35 -11.05 0.48 17.24
C ARG A 35 -11.62 1.62 18.12
N PRO A 36 -12.88 2.03 17.94
CA PRO A 36 -13.80 1.59 16.89
C PRO A 36 -13.40 2.14 15.51
N TYR A 37 -13.46 1.30 14.48
CA TYR A 37 -13.13 1.66 13.10
C TYR A 37 -14.23 2.53 12.46
N GLY A 38 -15.46 2.42 12.96
CA GLY A 38 -16.62 3.19 12.53
C GLY A 38 -17.41 2.54 11.39
N GLY A 39 -18.69 2.91 11.29
CA GLY A 39 -19.63 2.33 10.32
C GLY A 39 -19.81 0.83 10.54
N ASP A 40 -19.94 0.09 9.45
CA ASP A 40 -20.10 -1.38 9.47
C ASP A 40 -18.76 -2.12 9.62
N PHE A 41 -17.62 -1.41 9.68
CA PHE A 41 -16.30 -2.03 9.73
C PHE A 41 -16.04 -2.78 11.03
N ASP A 42 -16.53 -2.27 12.15
CA ASP A 42 -16.40 -2.98 13.43
C ASP A 42 -17.16 -4.32 13.39
N GLU A 43 -18.36 -4.35 12.81
CA GLU A 43 -19.15 -5.58 12.66
C GLU A 43 -18.46 -6.59 11.73
N VAL A 44 -17.89 -6.13 10.60
CA VAL A 44 -17.14 -6.99 9.68
C VAL A 44 -15.91 -7.61 10.34
N VAL A 45 -15.15 -6.81 11.09
CA VAL A 45 -13.96 -7.32 11.79
C VAL A 45 -14.36 -8.26 12.93
N ASP A 46 -15.45 -7.96 13.65
CA ASP A 46 -15.95 -8.83 14.73
C ASP A 46 -16.44 -10.18 14.19
N ALA A 47 -17.18 -10.18 13.07
CA ALA A 47 -17.61 -11.41 12.39
C ALA A 47 -16.40 -12.23 11.90
N LEU A 48 -15.36 -11.58 11.39
CA LEU A 48 -14.12 -12.25 10.99
C LEU A 48 -13.35 -12.81 12.20
N GLU A 49 -13.31 -12.09 13.34
CA GLU A 49 -12.74 -12.60 14.59
C GLU A 49 -13.50 -13.83 15.12
N GLU A 50 -14.83 -13.86 14.97
CA GLU A 50 -15.66 -15.01 15.34
C GLU A 50 -15.39 -16.23 14.44
N ALA A 51 -15.33 -16.00 13.13
CA ALA A 51 -15.11 -17.07 12.15
C ALA A 51 -13.68 -17.63 12.22
N TYR A 52 -12.69 -16.75 12.42
CA TYR A 52 -11.26 -17.10 12.51
C TYR A 52 -10.66 -16.59 13.84
N PRO A 53 -10.71 -17.40 14.92
CA PRO A 53 -10.27 -16.97 16.26
C PRO A 53 -8.78 -16.58 16.34
N GLN A 54 -7.95 -17.01 15.40
CA GLN A 54 -6.53 -16.65 15.32
C GLN A 54 -6.27 -15.36 14.52
N LEU A 55 -7.32 -14.56 14.21
CA LEU A 55 -7.20 -13.34 13.42
C LEU A 55 -6.19 -12.36 14.01
N ARG A 56 -6.16 -12.21 15.33
CA ARG A 56 -5.23 -11.29 16.01
C ARG A 56 -3.76 -11.67 15.79
N ASP A 57 -3.46 -12.96 15.66
CA ASP A 57 -2.11 -13.43 15.34
C ASP A 57 -1.81 -13.37 13.83
N ALA A 58 -2.82 -13.14 12.99
CA ALA A 58 -2.67 -13.01 11.55
C ALA A 58 -2.59 -11.54 11.10
N LEU A 59 -3.08 -10.62 11.92
CA LEU A 59 -3.22 -9.21 11.61
C LEU A 59 -1.95 -8.43 11.99
N GLU A 60 -1.29 -7.82 11.01
CA GLU A 60 -0.13 -6.95 11.21
C GLU A 60 -0.54 -5.51 11.47
N ARG A 61 -1.57 -5.04 10.76
CA ARG A 61 -2.07 -3.66 10.82
C ARG A 61 -3.49 -3.58 10.27
N VAL A 62 -4.27 -2.63 10.80
CA VAL A 62 -5.53 -2.18 10.19
C VAL A 62 -5.39 -0.74 9.74
N VAL A 63 -5.93 -0.44 8.56
CA VAL A 63 -6.02 0.91 8.02
C VAL A 63 -7.46 1.18 7.64
N VAL A 64 -7.94 2.38 7.96
CA VAL A 64 -9.17 2.93 7.40
C VAL A 64 -8.81 4.25 6.72
N ASP A 65 -9.02 4.33 5.40
CA ASP A 65 -8.78 5.55 4.63
C ASP A 65 -9.93 5.76 3.64
N ARG A 66 -10.50 6.98 3.61
CA ARG A 66 -11.60 7.38 2.71
C ARG A 66 -12.80 6.41 2.61
N GLY A 67 -13.11 5.69 3.69
CA GLY A 67 -14.23 4.73 3.71
C GLY A 67 -13.87 3.35 3.17
N GLU A 68 -12.58 3.02 3.10
CA GLU A 68 -12.10 1.68 2.79
C GLU A 68 -11.36 1.10 4.01
N LEU A 69 -11.73 -0.13 4.38
CA LEU A 69 -11.05 -0.94 5.40
C LEU A 69 -9.99 -1.81 4.73
N THR A 70 -8.75 -1.72 5.19
CA THR A 70 -7.64 -2.58 4.77
C THR A 70 -7.07 -3.34 5.96
N LEU A 71 -7.08 -4.68 5.86
CA LEU A 71 -6.47 -5.58 6.83
C LEU A 71 -5.13 -6.09 6.26
N HIS A 72 -4.02 -5.75 6.91
CA HIS A 72 -2.71 -6.29 6.58
C HIS A 72 -2.55 -7.64 7.26
N ILE A 73 -2.51 -8.72 6.48
CA ILE A 73 -2.42 -10.09 6.96
C ILE A 73 -1.02 -10.65 6.70
N VAL A 74 -0.46 -11.36 7.67
CA VAL A 74 0.80 -12.07 7.51
C VAL A 74 0.72 -13.04 6.30
N PRO A 75 1.71 -13.05 5.39
CA PRO A 75 1.59 -13.80 4.13
C PRO A 75 1.26 -15.29 4.32
N ALA A 76 1.79 -15.89 5.38
CA ALA A 76 1.58 -17.30 5.70
C ALA A 76 0.12 -17.65 6.03
N LYS A 77 -0.70 -16.69 6.49
CA LYS A 77 -2.07 -16.93 6.96
C LYS A 77 -3.14 -16.36 6.02
N ILE A 78 -2.76 -15.72 4.91
CA ILE A 78 -3.72 -15.10 3.96
C ILE A 78 -4.75 -16.12 3.47
N ALA A 79 -4.29 -17.31 3.06
CA ALA A 79 -5.19 -18.33 2.51
C ALA A 79 -6.22 -18.80 3.54
N GLU A 80 -5.81 -18.98 4.80
CA GLU A 80 -6.69 -19.40 5.90
C GLU A 80 -7.75 -18.32 6.18
N VAL A 81 -7.31 -17.06 6.30
CA VAL A 81 -8.22 -15.91 6.54
C VAL A 81 -9.23 -15.73 5.40
N CYS A 82 -8.83 -15.90 4.15
CA CYS A 82 -9.72 -15.70 3.00
C CYS A 82 -10.68 -16.88 2.72
N GLN A 83 -10.50 -18.03 3.38
CA GLN A 83 -11.32 -19.23 3.20
C GLN A 83 -12.29 -19.49 4.35
N THR A 84 -12.18 -18.72 5.43
CA THR A 84 -13.06 -18.80 6.58
C THR A 84 -14.41 -18.16 6.23
#